data_AF-A0A6I2FU93-F1
#
_entry.id   AF-A0A6I2FU93-F1
#
_cell.length_a   1.000
_cell.length_b   1.000
_cell.length_c   1.000
_cell.angle_alpha   90.00
_cell.angle_beta   90.00
_cell.angle_gamma   90.00
#
_symmetry.space_group_name_H-M   'P 1'
#
loop_
_entity.id
_entity.type
_entity.pdbx_description
1 polymer ?
#
loop_
_entity_poly.entity_id
_entity_poly.type
_entity_poly.pdbx_seq_one_letter_code
_entity_poly.pdbx_strand_id
1 'polypeptide(L)'
;MKNHLVRTHRSAEHFPREEQLAWRIAEVAADTVQVAPETEEMIVNRIIDNAAVAAASIGRRPVTNARAQAVTHPYQPGSTVFGIAGSYSPEWAAWANGVAVRELDFHDTFLAAEYSHPGDNIPPILAVAQHAGRSGRDLIRGLATGYEIQVDLVRGICLHEHKIDHVAHLGPSAAAGIGTLLGLDTETIYQAVGQALHTTTATRQSRKGEISSWKAYAPAFAGKMAVEAVDRALRGEGAPSPIWEGEDGVIAWLLGGPDKEYSVPLPGPGEPKRAILDTYTKEHSAEYQSQAPIDLARRMRDRIGDLEQIASIVLHTSHHTHVVIGTGSGDPQKFDPKASRETLDHSVMYIFAVALQDGSWHHERSYAPERAQRPDTIELWQKISTAEDPEWTRRYHSTDPNERAFGARAEVTLKSGEVIIDELAVADAHPLGARPFTREQYIAKFRTLADGVVESAEQDRFLDVVQRAGELSAGELSELTCTVSAEVLARAPKSPNGLF
;
A
#
# COMPACT_ATOMS: atom_id res chain seq x y z
N MET A 1 12.87 12.00 -17.08
CA MET A 1 12.07 10.75 -17.14
C MET A 1 11.91 10.35 -18.60
N LYS A 2 12.17 9.08 -18.93
CA LYS A 2 12.11 8.53 -20.29
C LYS A 2 11.04 7.45 -20.36
N ASN A 3 10.21 7.48 -21.39
CA ASN A 3 9.24 6.42 -21.65
C ASN A 3 9.90 5.27 -22.43
N HIS A 4 9.71 4.06 -21.94
CA HIS A 4 10.20 2.82 -22.55
C HIS A 4 9.03 2.04 -23.13
N LEU A 5 9.05 1.80 -24.45
CA LEU A 5 8.09 0.92 -25.11
C LEU A 5 8.44 -0.53 -24.79
N VAL A 6 7.48 -1.28 -24.28
CA VAL A 6 7.64 -2.67 -23.85
C VAL A 6 6.61 -3.52 -24.57
N ARG A 7 7.08 -4.47 -25.39
CA ARG A 7 6.24 -5.35 -26.21
C ARG A 7 6.82 -6.75 -26.26
N THR A 8 6.04 -7.70 -26.75
CA THR A 8 6.54 -9.06 -26.98
C THR A 8 7.49 -9.11 -28.18
N HIS A 9 8.54 -9.93 -28.06
CA HIS A 9 9.52 -10.24 -29.07
C HIS A 9 9.58 -11.76 -29.27
N ARG A 10 9.55 -12.21 -30.53
CA ARG A 10 9.70 -13.64 -30.86
C ARG A 10 11.11 -14.12 -30.56
N SER A 11 11.28 -15.40 -30.24
CA SER A 11 12.61 -15.97 -29.95
C SER A 11 13.60 -15.85 -31.12
N ALA A 12 13.10 -15.71 -32.36
CA ALA A 12 13.92 -15.50 -33.55
C ALA A 12 14.37 -14.03 -33.75
N GLU A 13 13.81 -13.07 -33.02
CA GLU A 13 14.16 -11.66 -33.10
C GLU A 13 15.38 -11.37 -32.23
N HIS A 14 16.36 -10.63 -32.76
CA HIS A 14 17.48 -10.17 -31.95
C HIS A 14 17.02 -9.02 -31.06
N PHE A 15 16.83 -9.30 -29.77
CA PHE A 15 16.45 -8.31 -28.76
C PHE A 15 17.53 -8.24 -27.67
N PRO A 16 18.38 -7.19 -27.67
CA PRO A 16 19.47 -7.05 -26.71
C PRO A 16 18.95 -6.99 -25.28
N ARG A 17 19.68 -7.62 -24.34
CA ARG A 17 19.31 -7.58 -22.91
C ARG A 17 19.23 -6.15 -22.39
N GLU A 18 20.09 -5.26 -22.88
CA GLU A 18 20.14 -3.85 -22.49
C GLU A 18 18.87 -3.08 -22.89
N GLU A 19 18.08 -3.62 -23.83
CA GLU A 19 16.80 -3.03 -24.23
C GLU A 19 15.62 -3.57 -23.43
N GLN A 20 15.79 -4.66 -22.68
CA GLN A 20 14.76 -5.25 -21.82
C GLN A 20 14.41 -4.33 -20.65
N LEU A 21 13.13 -4.25 -20.29
CA LEU A 21 12.62 -3.47 -19.16
C LEU A 21 13.31 -3.89 -17.85
N ALA A 22 13.54 -5.20 -17.65
CA ALA A 22 14.28 -5.71 -16.49
C ALA A 22 15.68 -5.10 -16.37
N TRP A 23 16.38 -4.95 -17.49
CA TRP A 23 17.70 -4.34 -17.51
C TRP A 23 17.62 -2.84 -17.24
N ARG A 24 16.64 -2.14 -17.83
CA ARG A 24 16.42 -0.71 -17.57
C ARG A 24 16.12 -0.43 -16.10
N ILE A 25 15.31 -1.28 -15.46
CA ILE A 25 15.06 -1.22 -14.01
C ILE A 25 16.36 -1.44 -13.25
N ALA A 26 17.19 -2.41 -13.65
CA ALA A 26 18.48 -2.67 -13.02
C ALA A 26 19.46 -1.51 -13.19
N GLU A 27 19.47 -0.80 -14.32
CA GLU A 27 20.25 0.43 -14.52
C GLU A 27 19.81 1.55 -13.58
N VAL A 28 18.50 1.74 -13.42
CA VAL A 28 17.95 2.71 -12.44
C VAL A 28 18.37 2.33 -11.02
N ALA A 29 18.32 1.05 -10.67
CA ALA A 29 18.67 0.57 -9.34
C ALA A 29 20.18 0.65 -9.03
N ALA A 30 21.05 0.39 -10.02
CA ALA A 30 22.49 0.50 -9.88
C ALA A 30 23.00 1.96 -9.85
N ASP A 31 22.17 2.92 -10.27
CA ASP A 31 22.52 4.34 -10.28
C ASP A 31 22.84 4.88 -8.87
N THR A 32 23.97 5.57 -8.76
CA THR A 32 24.50 6.14 -7.52
C THR A 32 24.00 7.57 -7.23
N VAL A 33 23.07 8.08 -8.03
CA VAL A 33 22.39 9.37 -7.82
C VAL A 33 21.95 9.53 -6.37
N GLN A 34 22.17 10.72 -5.81
CA GLN A 34 21.83 11.01 -4.43
C GLN A 34 20.30 11.12 -4.27
N VAL A 35 19.81 10.69 -3.11
CA VAL A 35 18.40 10.87 -2.75
C VAL A 35 18.20 12.34 -2.40
N ALA A 36 17.16 12.96 -2.96
CA ALA A 36 16.83 14.35 -2.68
C ALA A 36 16.31 14.48 -1.22
N PRO A 37 16.59 15.59 -0.51
CA PRO A 37 16.18 15.76 0.89
C PRO A 37 14.68 15.53 1.14
N GLU A 38 13.82 16.00 0.25
CA GLU A 38 12.36 15.83 0.34
C GLU A 38 11.93 14.36 0.13
N THR A 39 12.65 13.62 -0.72
CA THR A 39 12.44 12.18 -0.91
C THR A 39 12.82 11.44 0.37
N GLU A 40 13.97 11.78 0.96
CA GLU A 40 14.41 11.20 2.24
C GLU A 40 13.42 11.51 3.37
N GLU A 41 12.97 12.77 3.49
CA GLU A 41 11.98 13.17 4.49
C GLU A 41 10.69 12.34 4.36
N MET A 42 10.22 12.13 3.13
CA MET A 42 9.05 11.31 2.87
C MET A 42 9.29 9.83 3.17
N ILE A 43 10.48 9.28 2.87
CA ILE A 43 10.81 7.90 3.24
C ILE A 43 10.71 7.72 4.75
N VAL A 44 11.27 8.65 5.53
CA VAL A 44 11.16 8.62 6.99
C VAL A 44 9.70 8.67 7.44
N ASN A 45 8.88 9.53 6.81
CA ASN A 45 7.44 9.58 7.06
C ASN A 45 6.76 8.22 6.78
N ARG A 46 7.13 7.53 5.70
CA ARG A 46 6.57 6.21 5.35
C ARG A 46 7.01 5.10 6.29
N ILE A 47 8.22 5.16 6.86
CA ILE A 47 8.65 4.23 7.91
C ILE A 47 7.79 4.42 9.18
N ILE A 48 7.53 5.67 9.57
CA ILE A 48 6.62 5.99 10.69
C ILE A 48 5.21 5.46 10.40
N ASP A 49 4.69 5.70 9.19
CA ASP A 49 3.36 5.24 8.76
C ASP A 49 3.24 3.70 8.79
N ASN A 50 4.26 3.00 8.30
CA ASN A 50 4.33 1.53 8.36
C ASN A 50 4.32 1.02 9.80
N ALA A 51 5.15 1.60 10.68
CA ALA A 51 5.19 1.23 12.09
C ALA A 51 3.86 1.50 12.81
N ALA A 52 3.16 2.57 12.44
CA ALA A 52 1.84 2.89 12.98
C ALA A 52 0.82 1.79 12.66
N VAL A 53 0.77 1.36 11.39
CA VAL A 53 -0.15 0.31 10.95
C VAL A 53 0.22 -1.05 11.54
N ALA A 54 1.52 -1.37 11.62
CA ALA A 54 2.01 -2.58 12.25
C ALA A 54 1.69 -2.65 13.76
N ALA A 55 1.77 -1.51 14.47
CA ALA A 55 1.36 -1.43 15.86
C ALA A 55 -0.15 -1.75 16.00
N ALA A 56 -1.02 -1.03 15.29
CA ALA A 56 -2.47 -1.25 15.37
C ALA A 56 -2.90 -2.67 14.93
N SER A 57 -2.12 -3.36 14.10
CA SER A 57 -2.46 -4.70 13.62
C SER A 57 -1.88 -5.83 14.47
N ILE A 58 -1.04 -5.54 15.48
CA ILE A 58 -0.16 -6.54 16.13
C ILE A 58 -0.90 -7.73 16.75
N GLY A 59 -2.11 -7.48 17.25
CA GLY A 59 -3.00 -8.46 17.89
C GLY A 59 -3.95 -9.18 16.94
N ARG A 60 -3.92 -8.88 15.63
CA ARG A 60 -4.81 -9.51 14.65
C ARG A 60 -4.33 -10.92 14.31
N ARG A 61 -5.28 -11.82 14.03
CA ARG A 61 -5.01 -13.24 13.77
C ARG A 61 -3.98 -13.46 12.63
N PRO A 62 -4.08 -12.80 11.46
CA PRO A 62 -3.10 -12.99 10.39
C PRO A 62 -1.69 -12.58 10.82
N VAL A 63 -1.56 -11.43 11.47
CA VAL A 63 -0.28 -10.89 11.96
C VAL A 63 0.34 -11.82 13.01
N THR A 64 -0.49 -12.34 13.93
CA THR A 64 -0.05 -13.29 14.96
C THR A 64 0.47 -14.58 14.36
N ASN A 65 -0.19 -15.11 13.33
CA ASN A 65 0.22 -16.34 12.65
C ASN A 65 1.49 -16.14 11.83
N ALA A 66 1.60 -15.02 11.11
CA ALA A 66 2.81 -14.69 10.35
C ALA A 66 4.04 -14.51 11.27
N ARG A 67 3.85 -13.87 12.43
CA ARG A 67 4.86 -13.75 13.48
C ARG A 67 5.24 -15.12 14.05
N ALA A 68 4.27 -15.99 14.32
CA ALA A 68 4.55 -17.34 14.80
C ALA A 68 5.39 -18.15 13.80
N GLN A 69 5.12 -18.01 12.49
CA GLN A 69 5.96 -18.60 11.44
C GLN A 69 7.38 -18.02 11.46
N ALA A 70 7.56 -16.72 11.62
CA ALA A 70 8.91 -16.14 11.67
C ALA A 70 9.71 -16.59 12.91
N VAL A 71 9.06 -16.79 14.05
CA VAL A 71 9.72 -17.22 15.30
C VAL A 71 10.39 -18.58 15.20
N THR A 72 9.94 -19.44 14.28
CA THR A 72 10.57 -20.76 14.05
C THR A 72 11.82 -20.70 13.19
N HIS A 73 12.23 -19.52 12.74
CA HIS A 73 13.42 -19.29 11.92
C HIS A 73 14.36 -18.26 12.57
N PRO A 74 14.97 -18.54 13.73
CA PRO A 74 15.97 -17.65 14.33
C PRO A 74 17.23 -17.60 13.45
N TYR A 75 17.85 -16.42 13.34
CA TYR A 75 19.06 -16.23 12.54
C TYR A 75 19.92 -15.09 13.08
N GLN A 76 21.25 -15.20 12.94
CA GLN A 76 22.22 -14.21 13.45
C GLN A 76 23.42 -14.04 12.49
N PRO A 77 23.75 -12.82 12.04
CA PRO A 77 22.94 -11.60 12.17
C PRO A 77 21.63 -11.76 11.38
N GLY A 78 20.49 -11.42 11.97
CA GLY A 78 19.18 -11.52 11.32
C GLY A 78 18.44 -10.18 11.36
N SER A 79 17.12 -10.27 11.32
CA SER A 79 16.22 -9.11 11.21
C SER A 79 15.16 -9.15 12.31
N THR A 80 14.64 -7.99 12.67
CA THR A 80 13.66 -7.83 13.74
C THR A 80 12.24 -8.08 13.25
N VAL A 81 11.37 -8.58 14.14
CA VAL A 81 9.92 -8.74 13.87
C VAL A 81 9.13 -7.83 14.81
N PHE A 82 8.20 -7.06 14.25
CA PHE A 82 7.36 -6.15 15.05
C PHE A 82 6.67 -6.88 16.21
N GLY A 83 6.69 -6.23 17.37
CA GLY A 83 6.06 -6.66 18.60
C GLY A 83 6.88 -7.63 19.46
N ILE A 84 7.99 -8.17 18.99
CA ILE A 84 8.81 -9.11 19.77
C ILE A 84 10.30 -8.79 19.68
N ALA A 85 11.03 -9.09 20.76
CA ALA A 85 12.48 -9.08 20.74
C ALA A 85 13.01 -10.35 20.06
N GLY A 86 14.16 -10.24 19.40
CA GLY A 86 14.83 -11.38 18.76
C GLY A 86 15.42 -11.01 17.40
N SER A 87 15.99 -12.02 16.74
CA SER A 87 16.61 -11.91 15.44
C SER A 87 16.27 -13.15 14.61
N TYR A 88 15.67 -12.93 13.45
CA TYR A 88 15.06 -13.96 12.62
C TYR A 88 15.62 -13.89 11.19
N SER A 89 15.45 -14.96 10.42
CA SER A 89 15.87 -14.96 9.02
C SER A 89 15.19 -13.81 8.26
N PRO A 90 15.92 -13.05 7.42
CA PRO A 90 15.43 -11.81 6.80
C PRO A 90 14.16 -12.01 5.96
N GLU A 91 14.05 -13.12 5.25
CA GLU A 91 12.89 -13.48 4.42
C GLU A 91 11.63 -13.75 5.26
N TRP A 92 11.80 -14.26 6.49
CA TRP A 92 10.71 -14.51 7.43
C TRP A 92 10.35 -13.27 8.25
N ALA A 93 11.32 -12.40 8.55
CA ALA A 93 11.05 -11.09 9.12
C ALA A 93 10.30 -10.20 8.12
N ALA A 94 10.70 -10.19 6.84
CA ALA A 94 9.99 -9.51 5.76
C ALA A 94 8.54 -10.00 5.64
N TRP A 95 8.32 -11.31 5.73
CA TRP A 95 7.00 -11.93 5.75
C TRP A 95 6.15 -11.43 6.93
N ALA A 96 6.63 -11.58 8.17
CA ALA A 96 5.85 -11.21 9.35
C ALA A 96 5.54 -9.71 9.40
N ASN A 97 6.53 -8.87 9.11
CA ASN A 97 6.38 -7.41 9.13
C ASN A 97 5.51 -6.93 7.97
N GLY A 98 5.62 -7.55 6.79
CA GLY A 98 4.76 -7.25 5.65
C GLY A 98 3.28 -7.51 5.94
N VAL A 99 2.97 -8.64 6.60
CA VAL A 99 1.59 -8.94 7.00
C VAL A 99 1.09 -7.90 8.01
N ALA A 100 1.93 -7.51 8.99
CA ALA A 100 1.58 -6.48 9.98
C ALA A 100 1.25 -5.13 9.31
N VAL A 101 2.06 -4.69 8.36
CA VAL A 101 1.88 -3.42 7.65
C VAL A 101 0.66 -3.45 6.73
N ARG A 102 0.36 -4.59 6.10
CA ARG A 102 -0.72 -4.68 5.11
C ARG A 102 -2.09 -4.94 5.71
N GLU A 103 -2.17 -5.60 6.87
CA GLU A 103 -3.41 -6.16 7.43
C GLU A 103 -4.57 -5.17 7.52
N LEU A 104 -4.31 -3.92 7.93
CA LEU A 104 -5.37 -2.92 8.07
C LEU A 104 -5.67 -2.13 6.78
N ASP A 105 -4.87 -2.33 5.72
CA ASP A 105 -4.96 -1.57 4.47
C ASP A 105 -4.84 -0.05 4.69
N PHE A 106 -3.96 0.35 5.61
CA PHE A 106 -3.97 1.69 6.20
C PHE A 106 -2.64 2.45 6.07
N HIS A 107 -1.70 1.92 5.30
CA HIS A 107 -0.51 2.66 4.88
C HIS A 107 -0.75 3.31 3.51
N ASP A 108 0.29 3.87 2.90
CA ASP A 108 0.17 4.61 1.66
C ASP A 108 -0.28 3.77 0.45
N THR A 109 -0.71 4.46 -0.58
CA THR A 109 -1.16 3.87 -1.83
C THR A 109 -0.84 4.82 -2.99
N PHE A 110 -0.90 4.27 -4.20
CA PHE A 110 -0.75 5.00 -5.44
C PHE A 110 -1.64 4.38 -6.51
N LEU A 111 -2.44 5.20 -7.18
CA LEU A 111 -3.38 4.81 -8.23
C LEU A 111 -3.03 5.58 -9.50
N ALA A 112 -2.74 4.86 -10.59
CA ALA A 112 -2.54 5.36 -11.95
C ALA A 112 -3.20 4.40 -12.96
N ALA A 113 -2.45 3.80 -13.89
CA ALA A 113 -2.98 2.74 -14.76
C ALA A 113 -3.33 1.48 -13.94
N GLU A 114 -2.51 1.16 -12.93
CA GLU A 114 -2.77 0.16 -11.90
C GLU A 114 -2.97 0.81 -10.51
N TYR A 115 -3.31 0.00 -9.51
CA TYR A 115 -3.36 0.37 -8.10
C TYR A 115 -2.25 -0.32 -7.33
N SER A 116 -1.64 0.35 -6.35
CA SER A 116 -0.55 -0.23 -5.57
C SER A 116 -0.48 0.31 -4.17
N HIS A 117 0.36 -0.34 -3.37
CA HIS A 117 0.73 0.08 -2.02
C HIS A 117 2.26 0.11 -1.92
N PRO A 118 2.91 1.23 -2.31
CA PRO A 118 4.37 1.29 -2.37
C PRO A 118 5.09 1.11 -1.02
N GLY A 119 4.41 1.38 0.10
CA GLY A 119 4.89 1.08 1.45
C GLY A 119 5.16 -0.39 1.72
N ASP A 120 4.59 -1.31 0.92
CA ASP A 120 4.90 -2.74 1.02
C ASP A 120 6.37 -3.07 0.64
N ASN A 121 7.14 -2.14 0.04
CA ASN A 121 8.58 -2.30 -0.18
C ASN A 121 9.41 -2.17 1.11
N ILE A 122 8.89 -1.50 2.15
CA ILE A 122 9.66 -1.19 3.37
C ILE A 122 10.05 -2.46 4.13
N PRO A 123 9.14 -3.40 4.44
CA PRO A 123 9.47 -4.60 5.22
C PRO A 123 10.61 -5.46 4.62
N PRO A 124 10.61 -5.84 3.33
CA PRO A 124 11.70 -6.66 2.77
C PRO A 124 13.03 -5.90 2.67
N ILE A 125 13.03 -4.62 2.29
CA ILE A 125 14.26 -3.84 2.16
C ILE A 125 14.87 -3.59 3.55
N LEU A 126 14.07 -3.23 4.56
CA LEU A 126 14.56 -3.05 5.93
C LEU A 126 15.09 -4.37 6.52
N ALA A 127 14.40 -5.49 6.31
CA ALA A 127 14.86 -6.78 6.80
C ALA A 127 16.25 -7.14 6.25
N VAL A 128 16.47 -6.99 4.94
CA VAL A 128 17.79 -7.22 4.34
C VAL A 128 18.82 -6.20 4.82
N ALA A 129 18.44 -4.93 5.01
CA ALA A 129 19.35 -3.90 5.50
C ALA A 129 19.89 -4.23 6.91
N GLN A 130 19.01 -4.68 7.80
CA GLN A 130 19.37 -5.14 9.14
C GLN A 130 20.31 -6.34 9.09
N HIS A 131 19.92 -7.38 8.35
CA HIS A 131 20.70 -8.63 8.21
C HIS A 131 22.09 -8.37 7.63
N ALA A 132 22.18 -7.55 6.58
CA ALA A 132 23.43 -7.26 5.88
C ALA A 132 24.26 -6.13 6.54
N GLY A 133 23.86 -5.66 7.72
CA GLY A 133 24.57 -4.62 8.49
C GLY A 133 24.72 -3.31 7.73
N ARG A 134 23.69 -2.88 7.00
CA ARG A 134 23.71 -1.66 6.17
C ARG A 134 23.41 -0.40 6.98
N SER A 135 23.81 0.74 6.45
CA SER A 135 23.56 2.04 7.07
C SER A 135 22.16 2.56 6.76
N GLY A 136 21.73 3.57 7.52
CA GLY A 136 20.56 4.38 7.26
C GLY A 136 20.53 4.97 5.85
N ARG A 137 21.66 5.51 5.40
CA ARG A 137 21.82 6.05 4.05
C ARG A 137 21.55 4.98 2.97
N ASP A 138 22.04 3.76 3.17
CA ASP A 138 21.80 2.66 2.24
C ASP A 138 20.32 2.25 2.21
N LEU A 139 19.67 2.22 3.38
CA LEU A 139 18.23 1.98 3.52
C LEU A 139 17.42 3.03 2.76
N ILE A 140 17.69 4.32 2.97
CA ILE A 140 17.01 5.42 2.27
C ILE A 140 17.17 5.28 0.75
N ARG A 141 18.36 4.93 0.26
CA ARG A 141 18.59 4.69 -1.18
C ARG A 141 17.78 3.51 -1.72
N GLY A 142 17.78 2.39 -0.99
CA GLY A 142 17.02 1.19 -1.38
C GLY A 142 15.51 1.46 -1.44
N LEU A 143 14.97 2.15 -0.43
CA LEU A 143 13.56 2.54 -0.38
C LEU A 143 13.20 3.51 -1.50
N ALA A 144 14.04 4.51 -1.79
CA ALA A 144 13.83 5.42 -2.92
C ALA A 144 13.69 4.65 -4.25
N THR A 145 14.56 3.67 -4.49
CA THR A 145 14.47 2.81 -5.69
C THR A 145 13.22 1.95 -5.69
N GLY A 146 12.90 1.26 -4.59
CA GLY A 146 11.71 0.39 -4.53
C GLY A 146 10.42 1.16 -4.81
N TYR A 147 10.29 2.36 -4.25
CA TYR A 147 9.18 3.26 -4.53
C TYR A 147 9.14 3.73 -5.99
N GLU A 148 10.28 4.17 -6.54
CA GLU A 148 10.37 4.62 -7.93
C GLU A 148 9.89 3.54 -8.89
N ILE A 149 10.47 2.35 -8.80
CA ILE A 149 10.20 1.24 -9.73
C ILE A 149 8.73 0.81 -9.66
N GLN A 150 8.16 0.69 -8.45
CA GLN A 150 6.76 0.28 -8.34
C GLN A 150 5.81 1.34 -8.91
N VAL A 151 6.02 2.62 -8.57
CA VAL A 151 5.17 3.72 -9.05
C VAL A 151 5.22 3.83 -10.58
N ASP A 152 6.40 3.67 -11.16
CA ASP A 152 6.61 3.74 -12.59
C ASP A 152 6.00 2.55 -13.35
N LEU A 153 6.12 1.33 -12.82
CA LEU A 153 5.40 0.16 -13.34
C LEU A 153 3.87 0.36 -13.27
N VAL A 154 3.38 0.95 -12.18
CA VAL A 154 1.95 1.25 -11.97
C VAL A 154 1.44 2.32 -12.93
N ARG A 155 2.29 3.26 -13.36
CA ARG A 155 1.97 4.24 -14.41
C ARG A 155 1.86 3.59 -15.78
N GLY A 156 2.72 2.62 -16.08
CA GLY A 156 2.86 2.07 -17.44
C GLY A 156 2.07 0.81 -17.75
N ILE A 157 1.77 -0.04 -16.75
CA ILE A 157 1.19 -1.38 -16.96
C ILE A 157 -0.01 -1.59 -16.02
N CYS A 158 -1.22 -1.67 -16.59
CA CYS A 158 -2.42 -2.08 -15.88
C CYS A 158 -2.47 -3.62 -15.76
N LEU A 159 -2.40 -4.14 -14.53
CA LEU A 159 -2.53 -5.59 -14.24
C LEU A 159 -4.00 -5.98 -14.02
N HIS A 160 -4.81 -5.03 -13.53
CA HIS A 160 -6.20 -5.19 -13.15
C HIS A 160 -7.10 -5.50 -14.35
N GLU A 161 -6.80 -4.91 -15.52
CA GLU A 161 -7.52 -5.23 -16.76
C GLU A 161 -7.37 -6.72 -17.13
N HIS A 162 -6.26 -7.34 -16.74
CA HIS A 162 -5.93 -8.76 -16.96
C HIS A 162 -6.21 -9.67 -15.77
N LYS A 163 -6.82 -9.16 -14.70
CA LYS A 163 -7.09 -9.92 -13.46
C LYS A 163 -5.82 -10.50 -12.83
N ILE A 164 -4.70 -9.79 -12.96
CA ILE A 164 -3.47 -10.06 -12.22
C ILE A 164 -3.45 -9.20 -10.95
N ASP A 165 -2.92 -9.78 -9.87
CA ASP A 165 -2.75 -9.07 -8.60
C ASP A 165 -1.64 -8.02 -8.74
N HIS A 166 -1.82 -6.83 -8.16
CA HIS A 166 -0.87 -5.73 -8.27
C HIS A 166 0.48 -6.02 -7.61
N VAL A 167 0.57 -7.06 -6.77
CA VAL A 167 1.84 -7.51 -6.18
C VAL A 167 2.85 -7.98 -7.24
N ALA A 168 2.42 -8.24 -8.48
CA ALA A 168 3.33 -8.53 -9.59
C ALA A 168 4.27 -7.34 -9.91
N HIS A 169 3.89 -6.10 -9.55
CA HIS A 169 4.78 -4.94 -9.62
C HIS A 169 5.65 -4.78 -8.36
N LEU A 170 5.23 -5.34 -7.23
CA LEU A 170 5.93 -5.22 -5.94
C LEU A 170 7.17 -6.14 -5.85
N GLY A 171 7.07 -7.38 -6.35
CA GLY A 171 8.21 -8.29 -6.38
C GLY A 171 9.45 -7.68 -7.06
N PRO A 172 9.36 -7.24 -8.34
CA PRO A 172 10.48 -6.63 -9.04
C PRO A 172 10.94 -5.30 -8.41
N SER A 173 10.03 -4.48 -7.86
CA SER A 173 10.42 -3.23 -7.20
C SER A 173 11.21 -3.47 -5.90
N ALA A 174 10.78 -4.44 -5.09
CA ALA A 174 11.49 -4.80 -3.87
C ALA A 174 12.86 -5.41 -4.18
N ALA A 175 12.96 -6.26 -5.21
CA ALA A 175 14.25 -6.80 -5.65
C ALA A 175 15.21 -5.70 -6.14
N ALA A 176 14.72 -4.74 -6.92
CA ALA A 176 15.49 -3.58 -7.35
C ALA A 176 15.95 -2.72 -6.15
N GLY A 177 15.06 -2.45 -5.19
CA GLY A 177 15.38 -1.70 -3.98
C GLY A 177 16.42 -2.39 -3.09
N ILE A 178 16.33 -3.71 -2.92
CA ILE A 178 17.36 -4.52 -2.24
C ILE A 178 18.69 -4.46 -3.02
N GLY A 179 18.64 -4.52 -4.35
CA GLY A 179 19.82 -4.36 -5.21
C GLY A 179 20.55 -3.03 -4.99
N THR A 180 19.82 -1.91 -4.95
CA THR A 180 20.36 -0.59 -4.62
C THR A 180 20.95 -0.55 -3.21
N LEU A 181 20.21 -1.06 -2.22
CA LEU A 181 20.61 -1.12 -0.81
C LEU A 181 21.96 -1.84 -0.63
N LEU A 182 22.16 -2.93 -1.35
CA LEU A 182 23.38 -3.74 -1.26
C LEU A 182 24.51 -3.25 -2.17
N GLY A 183 24.23 -2.29 -3.06
CA GLY A 183 25.20 -1.78 -4.03
C GLY A 183 25.59 -2.82 -5.10
N LEU A 184 24.62 -3.63 -5.55
CA LEU A 184 24.85 -4.68 -6.52
C LEU A 184 25.05 -4.11 -7.93
N ASP A 185 25.73 -4.88 -8.78
CA ASP A 185 25.88 -4.55 -10.20
C ASP A 185 24.59 -4.79 -10.98
N THR A 186 24.48 -4.16 -12.15
CA THR A 186 23.30 -4.22 -13.03
C THR A 186 22.91 -5.66 -13.40
N GLU A 187 23.86 -6.56 -13.66
CA GLU A 187 23.55 -7.94 -14.05
C GLU A 187 22.87 -8.69 -12.90
N THR A 188 23.42 -8.58 -11.69
CA THR A 188 22.84 -9.24 -10.51
C THR A 188 21.42 -8.72 -10.23
N ILE A 189 21.19 -7.41 -10.34
CA ILE A 189 19.85 -6.82 -10.13
C ILE A 189 18.89 -7.27 -11.23
N TYR A 190 19.36 -7.30 -12.48
CA TYR A 190 18.57 -7.76 -13.63
C TYR A 190 18.02 -9.19 -13.42
N GLN A 191 18.87 -10.11 -12.99
CA GLN A 191 18.46 -11.50 -12.70
C GLN A 191 17.45 -11.55 -11.54
N ALA A 192 17.69 -10.79 -10.46
CA ALA A 192 16.79 -10.75 -9.31
C ALA A 192 15.40 -10.19 -9.68
N VAL A 193 15.35 -9.11 -10.47
CA VAL A 193 14.10 -8.50 -10.95
C VAL A 193 13.30 -9.48 -11.80
N GLY A 194 13.96 -10.20 -12.73
CA GLY A 194 13.31 -11.22 -13.56
C GLY A 194 12.73 -12.36 -12.73
N GLN A 195 13.51 -12.90 -11.78
CA GLN A 195 13.06 -13.98 -10.91
C GLN A 195 11.90 -13.54 -10.00
N ALA A 196 11.97 -12.32 -9.45
CA ALA A 196 10.94 -11.79 -8.56
C ALA A 196 9.61 -11.62 -9.31
N LEU A 197 9.61 -11.04 -10.51
CA LEU A 197 8.38 -10.94 -11.31
C LEU A 197 7.79 -12.31 -11.63
N HIS A 198 8.63 -13.25 -12.08
CA HIS A 198 8.19 -14.60 -12.45
C HIS A 198 7.45 -15.32 -11.31
N THR A 199 7.94 -15.16 -10.08
CA THR A 199 7.45 -15.88 -8.90
C THR A 199 6.37 -15.14 -8.10
N THR A 200 6.12 -13.87 -8.41
CA THR A 200 5.13 -13.03 -7.70
C THR A 200 3.95 -12.61 -8.57
N THR A 201 3.84 -13.13 -9.79
CA THR A 201 2.69 -12.92 -10.66
C THR A 201 1.58 -13.92 -10.33
N ALA A 202 0.54 -13.45 -9.64
CA ALA A 202 -0.60 -14.26 -9.23
C ALA A 202 -1.92 -13.69 -9.75
N THR A 203 -2.97 -14.53 -9.82
CA THR A 203 -4.32 -14.07 -10.17
C THR A 203 -4.86 -13.14 -9.09
N ARG A 204 -5.77 -12.24 -9.48
CA ARG A 204 -6.43 -11.29 -8.59
C ARG A 204 -7.57 -11.92 -7.76
N GLN A 205 -7.69 -13.24 -7.73
CA GLN A 205 -8.71 -13.93 -6.94
C GLN A 205 -8.55 -13.66 -5.44
N SER A 206 -7.34 -13.30 -4.99
CA SER A 206 -7.01 -12.78 -3.67
C SER A 206 -7.87 -11.59 -3.21
N ARG A 207 -8.54 -10.87 -4.13
CA ARG A 207 -9.23 -9.60 -3.89
C ARG A 207 -10.68 -9.58 -4.41
N LYS A 208 -11.30 -10.73 -4.68
CA LYS A 208 -12.68 -10.82 -5.18
C LYS A 208 -13.45 -11.98 -4.53
N GLY A 209 -14.73 -11.77 -4.22
CA GLY A 209 -15.59 -12.78 -3.58
C GLY A 209 -15.41 -12.82 -2.07
N GLU A 210 -15.25 -14.02 -1.49
CA GLU A 210 -14.87 -14.19 -0.08
C GLU A 210 -13.39 -13.81 0.10
N ILE A 211 -13.14 -12.53 0.40
CA ILE A 211 -11.79 -11.99 0.60
C ILE A 211 -11.21 -12.59 1.88
N SER A 212 -10.27 -13.52 1.73
CA SER A 212 -9.57 -14.16 2.84
C SER A 212 -8.43 -13.29 3.38
N SER A 213 -7.83 -13.71 4.50
CA SER A 213 -6.64 -13.06 5.06
C SER A 213 -5.46 -13.03 4.09
N TRP A 214 -5.48 -13.83 3.01
CA TRP A 214 -4.44 -13.80 1.98
C TRP A 214 -4.22 -12.40 1.38
N LYS A 215 -5.23 -11.52 1.40
CA LYS A 215 -5.09 -10.11 1.02
C LYS A 215 -3.93 -9.41 1.77
N ALA A 216 -3.70 -9.75 3.04
CA ALA A 216 -2.58 -9.23 3.84
C ALA A 216 -1.26 -9.96 3.58
N TYR A 217 -1.32 -11.25 3.25
CA TYR A 217 -0.13 -12.07 2.97
C TYR A 217 0.44 -11.89 1.57
N ALA A 218 -0.36 -11.54 0.57
CA ALA A 218 0.09 -11.42 -0.81
C ALA A 218 1.29 -10.46 -1.00
N PRO A 219 1.30 -9.23 -0.47
CA PRO A 219 2.49 -8.38 -0.59
C PRO A 219 3.66 -8.85 0.28
N ALA A 220 3.39 -9.42 1.46
CA ALA A 220 4.42 -10.02 2.30
C ALA A 220 5.12 -11.21 1.61
N PHE A 221 4.36 -12.00 0.85
CA PHE A 221 4.88 -13.05 -0.02
C PHE A 221 5.79 -12.47 -1.10
N ALA A 222 5.35 -11.41 -1.79
CA ALA A 222 6.15 -10.77 -2.82
C ALA A 222 7.48 -10.22 -2.25
N GLY A 223 7.45 -9.59 -1.07
CA GLY A 223 8.65 -9.14 -0.37
C GLY A 223 9.58 -10.30 0.00
N LYS A 224 9.05 -11.40 0.56
CA LYS A 224 9.81 -12.62 0.86
C LYS A 224 10.47 -13.21 -0.39
N MET A 225 9.74 -13.30 -1.50
CA MET A 225 10.26 -13.79 -2.78
C MET A 225 11.31 -12.84 -3.39
N ALA A 226 11.21 -11.54 -3.17
CA ALA A 226 12.26 -10.59 -3.57
C ALA A 226 13.58 -10.85 -2.83
N VAL A 227 13.53 -11.12 -1.52
CA VAL A 227 14.72 -11.50 -0.73
C VAL A 227 15.36 -12.77 -1.30
N GLU A 228 14.55 -13.80 -1.56
CA GLU A 228 15.03 -15.07 -2.14
C GLU A 228 15.55 -14.92 -3.57
N ALA A 229 14.92 -14.08 -4.40
CA ALA A 229 15.36 -13.78 -5.76
C ALA A 229 16.74 -13.10 -5.77
N VAL A 230 16.98 -12.16 -4.86
CA VAL A 230 18.29 -11.50 -4.72
C VAL A 230 19.35 -12.48 -4.18
N ASP A 231 19.06 -13.28 -3.16
CA ASP A 231 20.01 -14.30 -2.67
C ASP A 231 20.38 -15.30 -3.78
N ARG A 232 19.41 -15.73 -4.57
CA ARG A 232 19.65 -16.58 -5.75
C ARG A 232 20.59 -15.88 -6.75
N ALA A 233 20.28 -14.65 -7.16
CA ALA A 233 21.10 -13.91 -8.12
C ALA A 233 22.53 -13.67 -7.62
N LEU A 234 22.72 -13.38 -6.32
CA LEU A 234 24.04 -13.23 -5.70
C LEU A 234 24.91 -14.49 -5.79
N ARG A 235 24.31 -15.66 -5.98
CA ARG A 235 25.00 -16.94 -6.18
C ARG A 235 25.38 -17.19 -7.65
N GLY A 236 25.18 -16.20 -8.53
CA GLY A 236 25.50 -16.27 -9.96
C GLY A 236 24.44 -16.98 -10.78
N GLU A 237 23.24 -17.14 -10.23
CA GLU A 237 22.16 -17.87 -10.86
C GLU A 237 21.27 -16.96 -11.72
N GLY A 238 20.90 -17.46 -12.91
CA GLY A 238 20.03 -16.74 -13.83
C GLY A 238 18.53 -16.93 -13.59
N ALA A 239 17.75 -16.06 -14.24
CA ALA A 239 16.29 -16.03 -14.27
C ALA A 239 15.74 -16.18 -15.71
N PRO A 240 14.45 -16.50 -15.88
CA PRO A 240 13.80 -16.49 -17.20
C PRO A 240 13.92 -15.11 -17.87
N SER A 241 14.26 -15.09 -19.17
CA SER A 241 14.56 -13.87 -19.92
C SER A 241 14.17 -14.00 -21.40
N PRO A 242 13.65 -12.93 -22.05
CA PRO A 242 13.20 -11.68 -21.45
C PRO A 242 11.91 -11.89 -20.64
N ILE A 243 11.84 -11.40 -19.40
CA ILE A 243 10.71 -11.74 -18.52
C ILE A 243 9.40 -11.06 -18.91
N TRP A 244 9.42 -9.78 -19.30
CA TRP A 244 8.22 -9.07 -19.78
C TRP A 244 7.99 -9.37 -21.26
N GLU A 245 9.05 -9.25 -22.05
CA GLU A 245 9.02 -9.19 -23.51
C GLU A 245 9.18 -10.53 -24.23
N GLY A 246 9.54 -11.61 -23.53
CA GLY A 246 9.78 -12.89 -24.17
C GLY A 246 8.54 -13.44 -24.87
N GLU A 247 8.75 -14.30 -25.87
CA GLU A 247 7.67 -14.97 -26.60
C GLU A 247 6.72 -15.75 -25.67
N ASP A 248 7.28 -16.32 -24.59
CA ASP A 248 6.54 -16.94 -23.49
C ASP A 248 6.54 -16.08 -22.20
N GLY A 249 6.73 -14.77 -22.34
CA GLY A 249 6.85 -13.80 -21.26
C GLY A 249 5.51 -13.32 -20.68
N VAL A 250 5.61 -12.44 -19.69
CA VAL A 250 4.45 -11.91 -18.95
C VAL A 250 3.47 -11.18 -19.87
N ILE A 251 3.96 -10.37 -20.82
CA ILE A 251 3.08 -9.63 -21.74
C ILE A 251 2.28 -10.61 -22.62
N ALA A 252 2.95 -11.59 -23.21
CA ALA A 252 2.38 -12.50 -24.18
C ALA A 252 1.25 -13.36 -23.61
N TRP A 253 1.39 -13.83 -22.35
CA TRP A 253 0.48 -14.87 -21.82
C TRP A 253 -0.31 -14.47 -20.59
N LEU A 254 0.14 -13.48 -19.81
CA LEU A 254 -0.52 -13.08 -18.57
C LEU A 254 -1.22 -11.72 -18.68
N LEU A 255 -0.83 -10.90 -19.65
CA LEU A 255 -1.39 -9.57 -19.87
C LEU A 255 -2.15 -9.45 -21.20
N GLY A 256 -1.86 -8.43 -22.01
CA GLY A 256 -2.64 -8.10 -23.20
C GLY A 256 -2.35 -8.92 -24.46
N GLY A 257 -1.47 -9.92 -24.39
CA GLY A 257 -1.13 -10.77 -25.53
C GLY A 257 0.10 -10.29 -26.32
N PRO A 258 0.54 -11.05 -27.33
CA PRO A 258 1.77 -10.77 -28.07
C PRO A 258 1.77 -9.44 -28.83
N ASP A 259 0.59 -8.94 -29.22
CA ASP A 259 0.45 -7.69 -29.97
C ASP A 259 0.28 -6.44 -29.06
N LYS A 260 0.24 -6.62 -27.74
CA LYS A 260 0.07 -5.52 -26.79
C LYS A 260 1.40 -4.81 -26.54
N GLU A 261 1.33 -3.48 -26.52
CA GLU A 261 2.42 -2.60 -26.13
C GLU A 261 2.07 -1.85 -24.85
N TYR A 262 3.08 -1.65 -24.01
CA TYR A 262 3.02 -0.81 -22.82
C TYR A 262 4.10 0.28 -22.90
N SER A 263 3.90 1.39 -22.19
CA SER A 263 4.86 2.48 -22.09
C SER A 263 5.18 2.73 -20.63
N VAL A 264 6.38 2.34 -20.18
CA VAL A 264 6.81 2.48 -18.78
C VAL A 264 7.74 3.68 -18.65
N PRO A 265 7.36 4.72 -17.87
CA PRO A 265 8.28 5.80 -17.55
C PRO A 265 9.36 5.28 -16.60
N LEU A 266 10.63 5.63 -16.81
CA LEU A 266 11.71 5.41 -15.84
C LEU A 266 12.60 6.66 -15.77
N PRO A 267 13.26 6.95 -14.64
CA PRO A 267 14.28 8.00 -14.59
C PRO A 267 15.45 7.65 -15.52
N GLY A 268 16.00 8.67 -16.19
CA GLY A 268 17.24 8.55 -16.94
C GLY A 268 18.49 8.51 -16.03
N PRO A 269 19.68 8.20 -16.57
CA PRO A 269 20.92 8.20 -15.80
C PRO A 269 21.16 9.54 -15.10
N GLY A 270 21.41 9.50 -13.79
CA GLY A 270 21.63 10.65 -12.93
C GLY A 270 20.36 11.43 -12.55
N GLU A 271 19.17 11.03 -13.03
CA GLU A 271 17.91 11.64 -12.60
C GLU A 271 17.50 11.14 -11.21
N PRO A 272 17.00 12.03 -10.33
CA PRO A 272 16.63 11.67 -8.97
C PRO A 272 15.38 10.77 -8.93
N LYS A 273 15.38 9.81 -8.01
CA LYS A 273 14.22 8.96 -7.68
C LYS A 273 13.30 9.73 -6.73
N ARG A 274 12.12 10.11 -7.20
CA ARG A 274 11.20 11.05 -6.52
C ARG A 274 9.76 10.56 -6.48
N ALA A 275 9.43 9.40 -7.06
CA ALA A 275 8.05 8.95 -7.22
C ALA A 275 7.32 8.72 -5.89
N ILE A 276 8.04 8.52 -4.78
CA ILE A 276 7.45 8.48 -3.43
C ILE A 276 6.66 9.75 -3.07
N LEU A 277 7.05 10.90 -3.63
CA LEU A 277 6.37 12.18 -3.39
C LEU A 277 4.97 12.23 -4.01
N ASP A 278 4.72 11.36 -5.00
CA ASP A 278 3.43 11.24 -5.67
C ASP A 278 2.50 10.22 -4.97
N THR A 279 3.01 9.43 -4.01
CA THR A 279 2.20 8.49 -3.24
C THR A 279 1.46 9.22 -2.12
N TYR A 280 0.32 8.68 -1.72
CA TYR A 280 -0.56 9.31 -0.73
C TYR A 280 -0.82 8.38 0.44
N THR A 281 -0.70 8.93 1.65
CA THR A 281 -1.10 8.22 2.87
C THR A 281 -2.62 8.11 2.93
N LYS A 282 -3.09 7.05 3.57
CA LYS A 282 -4.46 6.99 4.06
C LYS A 282 -4.50 7.65 5.44
N GLU A 283 -5.27 8.71 5.59
CA GLU A 283 -5.55 9.28 6.91
C GLU A 283 -6.59 8.45 7.65
N HIS A 284 -7.54 7.88 6.90
CA HIS A 284 -8.62 7.07 7.44
C HIS A 284 -8.41 5.60 7.10
N SER A 285 -8.66 4.69 8.06
CA SER A 285 -8.67 3.25 7.78
C SER A 285 -9.93 2.98 6.98
N ALA A 286 -9.84 3.08 5.67
CA ALA A 286 -10.91 2.81 4.72
C ALA A 286 -10.32 2.52 3.34
N GLU A 287 -11.12 1.98 2.43
CA GLU A 287 -10.80 1.96 0.99
C GLU A 287 -10.49 3.40 0.50
N TYR A 288 -9.57 3.52 -0.47
CA TYR A 288 -8.97 4.82 -0.77
C TYR A 288 -9.96 5.84 -1.37
N GLN A 289 -10.89 5.37 -2.19
CA GLN A 289 -11.98 6.12 -2.79
C GLN A 289 -12.98 6.61 -1.73
N SER A 290 -12.86 6.15 -0.48
CA SER A 290 -13.62 6.64 0.67
C SER A 290 -12.93 7.74 1.47
N GLN A 291 -11.63 8.03 1.24
CA GLN A 291 -10.91 9.07 2.00
C GLN A 291 -11.55 10.44 1.85
N ALA A 292 -11.75 10.90 0.61
CA ALA A 292 -12.39 12.19 0.34
C ALA A 292 -13.87 12.22 0.77
N PRO A 293 -14.69 11.16 0.57
CA PRO A 293 -16.02 11.09 1.16
C PRO A 293 -16.07 11.25 2.69
N ILE A 294 -15.09 10.73 3.44
CA ILE A 294 -15.02 10.93 4.90
C ILE A 294 -14.79 12.42 5.23
N ASP A 295 -13.81 13.05 4.59
CA ASP A 295 -13.50 14.47 4.82
C ASP A 295 -14.67 15.37 4.39
N LEU A 296 -15.32 15.04 3.27
CA LEU A 296 -16.52 15.72 2.79
C LEU A 296 -17.67 15.60 3.79
N ALA A 297 -17.96 14.40 4.30
CA ALA A 297 -19.00 14.18 5.31
C ALA A 297 -18.75 15.00 6.57
N ARG A 298 -17.50 15.02 7.06
CA ARG A 298 -17.09 15.81 8.23
C ARG A 298 -17.29 17.30 7.99
N ARG A 299 -16.89 17.81 6.81
CA ARG A 299 -17.06 19.22 6.42
C ARG A 299 -18.53 19.62 6.28
N MET A 300 -19.37 18.74 5.75
CA MET A 300 -20.80 19.02 5.53
C MET A 300 -21.62 18.97 6.83
N ARG A 301 -21.15 18.27 7.86
CA ARG A 301 -21.86 18.09 9.14
C ARG A 301 -22.39 19.40 9.71
N ASP A 302 -21.54 20.42 9.81
CA ASP A 302 -21.93 21.71 10.41
C ASP A 302 -22.88 22.52 9.51
N ARG A 303 -22.83 22.30 8.20
CA ARG A 303 -23.74 22.94 7.23
C ARG A 303 -25.15 22.33 7.25
N ILE A 304 -25.25 21.04 7.56
CA ILE A 304 -26.53 20.32 7.62
C ILE A 304 -27.22 20.55 8.98
N GLY A 305 -26.45 20.55 10.07
CA GLY A 305 -26.99 20.71 11.42
C GLY A 305 -27.74 19.46 11.88
N ASP A 306 -29.08 19.52 11.95
CA ASP A 306 -29.91 18.41 12.39
C ASP A 306 -30.02 17.32 11.32
N LEU A 307 -29.30 16.21 11.54
CA LEU A 307 -29.25 15.07 10.62
C LEU A 307 -30.61 14.35 10.49
N GLU A 308 -31.53 14.52 11.45
CA GLU A 308 -32.89 13.96 11.32
C GLU A 308 -33.68 14.63 10.19
N GLN A 309 -33.28 15.83 9.75
CA GLN A 309 -33.90 16.51 8.62
C GLN A 309 -33.48 15.93 7.27
N ILE A 310 -32.52 15.01 7.20
CA ILE A 310 -32.09 14.42 5.94
C ILE A 310 -33.19 13.51 5.38
N ALA A 311 -33.63 13.82 4.16
CA ALA A 311 -34.54 12.99 3.38
C ALA A 311 -33.77 12.00 2.50
N SER A 312 -32.72 12.44 1.80
CA SER A 312 -31.86 11.61 0.98
C SER A 312 -30.47 12.21 0.79
N ILE A 313 -29.49 11.36 0.45
CA ILE A 313 -28.15 11.77 0.03
C ILE A 313 -27.78 11.03 -1.24
N VAL A 314 -27.27 11.74 -2.24
CA VAL A 314 -26.68 11.15 -3.45
C VAL A 314 -25.22 11.56 -3.55
N LEU A 315 -24.33 10.57 -3.66
CA LEU A 315 -22.90 10.78 -3.91
C LEU A 315 -22.63 10.55 -5.41
N HIS A 316 -22.40 11.63 -6.15
CA HIS A 316 -21.96 11.60 -7.53
C HIS A 316 -20.46 11.36 -7.59
N THR A 317 -20.03 10.26 -8.21
CA THR A 317 -18.64 9.79 -8.16
C THR A 317 -18.28 9.01 -9.43
N SER A 318 -17.04 8.51 -9.51
CA SER A 318 -16.55 7.75 -10.67
C SER A 318 -17.26 6.40 -10.81
N HIS A 319 -17.20 5.83 -12.01
CA HIS A 319 -17.65 4.47 -12.30
C HIS A 319 -17.06 3.48 -11.29
N HIS A 320 -15.75 3.56 -11.05
CA HIS A 320 -15.05 2.65 -10.14
C HIS A 320 -15.64 2.72 -8.72
N THR A 321 -15.77 3.91 -8.14
CA THR A 321 -16.33 4.08 -6.81
C THR A 321 -17.78 3.59 -6.76
N HIS A 322 -18.60 3.92 -7.77
CA HIS A 322 -19.99 3.51 -7.86
C HIS A 322 -20.17 1.99 -7.89
N VAL A 323 -19.38 1.26 -8.70
CA VAL A 323 -19.54 -0.19 -8.90
C VAL A 323 -18.72 -1.05 -7.92
N VAL A 324 -17.69 -0.50 -7.28
CA VAL A 324 -16.82 -1.26 -6.36
C VAL A 324 -17.24 -1.09 -4.90
N ILE A 325 -17.52 0.13 -4.44
CA ILE A 325 -17.86 0.41 -3.03
C ILE A 325 -19.20 1.13 -2.85
N GLY A 326 -19.84 1.53 -3.94
CA GLY A 326 -21.12 2.21 -3.99
C GLY A 326 -22.32 1.29 -4.21
N THR A 327 -23.49 1.92 -4.38
CA THR A 327 -24.77 1.25 -4.70
C THR A 327 -24.73 0.47 -6.02
N GLY A 328 -23.92 0.91 -6.99
CA GLY A 328 -23.77 0.26 -8.29
C GLY A 328 -23.15 -1.14 -8.22
N SER A 329 -22.54 -1.50 -7.09
CA SER A 329 -22.04 -2.86 -6.88
C SER A 329 -23.15 -3.92 -6.83
N GLY A 330 -24.37 -3.53 -6.44
CA GLY A 330 -25.49 -4.46 -6.26
C GLY A 330 -25.33 -5.40 -5.05
N ASP A 331 -24.32 -5.19 -4.20
CA ASP A 331 -24.03 -6.05 -3.05
C ASP A 331 -24.90 -5.66 -1.84
N PRO A 332 -25.93 -6.45 -1.45
CA PRO A 332 -26.79 -6.11 -0.32
C PRO A 332 -26.03 -6.08 1.02
N GLN A 333 -24.93 -6.83 1.13
CA GLN A 333 -24.09 -6.85 2.33
C GLN A 333 -23.47 -5.48 2.64
N LYS A 334 -23.33 -4.59 1.65
CA LYS A 334 -22.89 -3.19 1.87
C LYS A 334 -23.96 -2.29 2.48
N PHE A 335 -25.12 -2.84 2.81
CA PHE A 335 -26.20 -2.21 3.59
C PHE A 335 -26.56 -3.02 4.84
N ASP A 336 -25.83 -4.10 5.13
CA ASP A 336 -26.10 -4.97 6.27
C ASP A 336 -25.35 -4.47 7.52
N PRO A 337 -26.04 -4.06 8.60
CA PRO A 337 -25.40 -3.62 9.84
C PRO A 337 -24.68 -4.73 10.61
N LYS A 338 -24.79 -5.99 10.16
CA LYS A 338 -24.04 -7.15 10.69
C LYS A 338 -22.89 -7.58 9.78
N ALA A 339 -22.63 -6.83 8.71
CA ALA A 339 -21.52 -7.11 7.82
C ALA A 339 -20.17 -7.05 8.56
N SER A 340 -19.16 -7.75 8.05
CA SER A 340 -17.82 -7.71 8.60
C SER A 340 -17.19 -6.32 8.43
N ARG A 341 -16.12 -6.04 9.21
CA ARG A 341 -15.31 -4.83 9.04
C ARG A 341 -14.88 -4.66 7.59
N GLU A 342 -14.41 -5.74 6.96
CA GLU A 342 -13.89 -5.74 5.60
C GLU A 342 -14.97 -5.32 4.58
N THR A 343 -16.24 -5.68 4.82
CA THR A 343 -17.38 -5.24 3.98
C THR A 343 -17.75 -3.79 4.26
N LEU A 344 -17.79 -3.36 5.53
CA LEU A 344 -18.10 -1.97 5.90
C LEU A 344 -17.03 -0.99 5.42
N ASP A 345 -15.77 -1.41 5.38
CA ASP A 345 -14.62 -0.73 4.78
C ASP A 345 -14.79 -0.48 3.27
N HIS A 346 -15.67 -1.23 2.61
CA HIS A 346 -16.00 -1.09 1.19
C HIS A 346 -17.46 -0.67 0.98
N SER A 347 -18.07 0.03 1.94
CA SER A 347 -19.41 0.61 1.81
C SER A 347 -19.34 2.13 1.98
N VAL A 348 -19.23 2.87 0.87
CA VAL A 348 -19.12 4.34 0.94
C VAL A 348 -20.35 4.99 1.58
N MET A 349 -21.51 4.33 1.48
CA MET A 349 -22.75 4.77 2.12
C MET A 349 -22.64 4.69 3.65
N TYR A 350 -22.15 3.57 4.17
CA TYR A 350 -21.89 3.40 5.61
C TYR A 350 -20.85 4.41 6.09
N ILE A 351 -19.74 4.50 5.35
CA ILE A 351 -18.61 5.34 5.69
C ILE A 351 -19.03 6.80 5.77
N PHE A 352 -19.76 7.30 4.77
CA PHE A 352 -20.27 8.66 4.74
C PHE A 352 -21.27 8.90 5.88
N ALA A 353 -22.18 7.96 6.18
CA ALA A 353 -23.14 8.09 7.28
C ALA A 353 -22.45 8.26 8.65
N VAL A 354 -21.49 7.38 8.95
CA VAL A 354 -20.79 7.38 10.24
C VAL A 354 -19.88 8.61 10.37
N ALA A 355 -19.14 8.95 9.32
CA ALA A 355 -18.30 10.16 9.32
C ALA A 355 -19.14 11.44 9.50
N LEU A 356 -20.33 11.50 8.88
CA LEU A 356 -21.25 12.62 9.01
C LEU A 356 -21.82 12.72 10.43
N GLN A 357 -22.24 11.60 11.02
CA GLN A 357 -22.80 11.59 12.38
C GLN A 357 -21.76 11.93 13.44
N ASP A 358 -20.60 11.27 13.38
CA ASP A 358 -19.59 11.31 14.44
C ASP A 358 -18.63 12.49 14.29
N GLY A 359 -18.57 13.12 13.12
CA GLY A 359 -17.60 14.16 12.79
C GLY A 359 -16.14 13.66 12.79
N SER A 360 -15.94 12.35 12.88
CA SER A 360 -14.65 11.68 12.97
C SER A 360 -14.72 10.27 12.39
N TRP A 361 -13.54 9.71 12.09
CA TRP A 361 -13.40 8.33 11.62
C TRP A 361 -12.27 7.65 12.39
N HIS A 362 -12.52 6.43 12.90
CA HIS A 362 -11.53 5.68 13.67
C HIS A 362 -11.50 4.22 13.26
N HIS A 363 -10.30 3.67 13.09
CA HIS A 363 -10.03 2.35 12.50
C HIS A 363 -10.70 1.14 13.17
N GLU A 364 -11.09 1.26 14.45
CA GLU A 364 -11.85 0.26 15.19
C GLU A 364 -13.26 0.73 15.56
N ARG A 365 -13.36 1.80 16.37
CA ARG A 365 -14.63 2.35 16.86
C ARG A 365 -15.67 2.64 15.77
N SER A 366 -15.26 3.09 14.57
CA SER A 366 -16.19 3.34 13.46
C SER A 366 -16.72 2.05 12.82
N TYR A 367 -16.19 0.88 13.17
CA TYR A 367 -16.65 -0.43 12.70
C TYR A 367 -17.23 -1.31 13.81
N ALA A 368 -17.23 -0.84 15.07
CA ALA A 368 -17.71 -1.62 16.20
C ALA A 368 -19.19 -2.02 15.99
N PRO A 369 -19.60 -3.26 16.32
CA PRO A 369 -20.98 -3.70 16.14
C PRO A 369 -22.00 -2.75 16.77
N GLU A 370 -21.70 -2.21 17.96
CA GLU A 370 -22.57 -1.28 18.68
C GLU A 370 -22.72 0.05 17.95
N ARG A 371 -21.70 0.46 17.19
CA ARG A 371 -21.73 1.66 16.36
C ARG A 371 -22.48 1.41 15.06
N ALA A 372 -22.18 0.32 14.35
CA ALA A 372 -22.78 -0.01 13.06
C ALA A 372 -24.28 -0.32 13.17
N GLN A 373 -24.72 -0.88 14.31
CA GLN A 373 -26.11 -1.31 14.54
C GLN A 373 -26.99 -0.24 15.19
N ARG A 374 -26.50 1.00 15.31
CA ARG A 374 -27.31 2.13 15.80
C ARG A 374 -28.54 2.35 14.89
N PRO A 375 -29.77 2.41 15.44
CA PRO A 375 -30.97 2.56 14.61
C PRO A 375 -30.97 3.82 13.74
N ASP A 376 -30.49 4.94 14.26
CA ASP A 376 -30.39 6.21 13.54
C ASP A 376 -29.32 6.18 12.44
N THR A 377 -28.23 5.45 12.63
CA THR A 377 -27.23 5.20 11.59
C THR A 377 -27.77 4.33 10.48
N ILE A 378 -28.48 3.25 10.79
CA ILE A 378 -29.10 2.39 9.78
C ILE A 378 -30.10 3.20 8.97
N GLU A 379 -30.92 4.04 9.61
CA GLU A 379 -31.86 4.91 8.92
C GLU A 379 -31.15 5.88 7.96
N LEU A 380 -30.11 6.57 8.41
CA LEU A 380 -29.34 7.49 7.57
C LEU A 380 -28.62 6.77 6.43
N TRP A 381 -27.99 5.63 6.72
CA TRP A 381 -27.27 4.80 5.75
C TRP A 381 -28.19 4.37 4.60
N GLN A 382 -29.42 3.96 4.90
CA GLN A 382 -30.42 3.58 3.89
C GLN A 382 -30.91 4.75 3.02
N LYS A 383 -30.65 6.00 3.44
CA LYS A 383 -30.96 7.22 2.66
C LYS A 383 -29.82 7.64 1.73
N ILE A 384 -28.64 7.02 1.84
CA ILE A 384 -27.45 7.35 1.04
C ILE A 384 -27.36 6.41 -0.16
N SER A 385 -27.21 7.00 -1.34
CA SER A 385 -26.96 6.30 -2.59
C SER A 385 -25.77 6.89 -3.33
N THR A 386 -25.23 6.15 -4.30
CA THR A 386 -24.21 6.65 -5.22
C THR A 386 -24.76 6.69 -6.65
N ALA A 387 -24.28 7.65 -7.44
CA ALA A 387 -24.55 7.72 -8.87
C ALA A 387 -23.23 7.91 -9.62
N GLU A 388 -23.06 7.21 -10.73
CA GLU A 388 -21.95 7.48 -11.64
C GLU A 388 -22.14 8.85 -12.29
N ASP A 389 -21.09 9.66 -12.28
CA ASP A 389 -20.99 10.93 -13.01
C ASP A 389 -19.84 10.81 -14.02
N PRO A 390 -20.10 10.94 -15.34
CA PRO A 390 -19.09 10.76 -16.38
C PRO A 390 -17.86 11.65 -16.21
N GLU A 391 -18.02 12.85 -15.65
CA GLU A 391 -16.89 13.76 -15.43
C GLU A 391 -15.98 13.25 -14.30
N TRP A 392 -16.56 12.68 -13.24
CA TRP A 392 -15.78 12.02 -12.18
C TRP A 392 -15.08 10.76 -12.69
N THR A 393 -15.70 9.99 -13.57
CA THR A 393 -15.06 8.84 -14.25
C THR A 393 -13.88 9.29 -15.11
N ARG A 394 -14.04 10.35 -15.91
CA ARG A 394 -12.96 10.91 -16.74
C ARG A 394 -11.78 11.35 -15.87
N ARG A 395 -12.05 12.10 -14.81
CA ARG A 395 -11.02 12.58 -13.86
C ARG A 395 -10.32 11.43 -13.15
N TYR A 396 -11.05 10.39 -12.72
CA TYR A 396 -10.47 9.20 -12.09
C TYR A 396 -9.39 8.54 -12.97
N HIS A 397 -9.59 8.51 -14.29
CA HIS A 397 -8.65 7.93 -15.24
C HIS A 397 -7.63 8.92 -15.82
N SER A 398 -7.68 10.20 -15.45
CA SER A 398 -6.75 11.20 -15.99
C SER A 398 -5.31 10.85 -15.63
N THR A 399 -4.40 11.01 -16.58
CA THR A 399 -2.95 10.90 -16.34
C THR A 399 -2.34 12.20 -15.85
N ASP A 400 -3.07 13.32 -15.91
CA ASP A 400 -2.68 14.59 -15.29
C ASP A 400 -3.00 14.56 -13.78
N PRO A 401 -2.00 14.64 -12.90
CA PRO A 401 -2.22 14.68 -11.46
C PRO A 401 -3.15 15.81 -11.00
N ASN A 402 -3.19 16.93 -11.72
CA ASN A 402 -4.01 18.09 -11.35
C ASN A 402 -5.50 17.90 -11.67
N GLU A 403 -5.81 17.03 -12.63
CA GLU A 403 -7.20 16.70 -12.96
C GLU A 403 -7.71 15.49 -12.19
N ARG A 404 -6.79 14.61 -11.75
CA ARG A 404 -7.10 13.34 -11.12
C ARG A 404 -7.93 13.54 -9.85
N ALA A 405 -9.02 12.77 -9.74
CA ALA A 405 -9.94 12.87 -8.62
C ALA A 405 -10.43 11.48 -8.19
N PHE A 406 -10.56 11.31 -6.88
CA PHE A 406 -10.95 10.04 -6.23
C PHE A 406 -12.14 10.22 -5.29
N GLY A 407 -12.67 11.44 -5.14
CA GLY A 407 -13.78 11.72 -4.23
C GLY A 407 -15.15 11.73 -4.90
N ALA A 408 -15.98 12.67 -4.45
CA ALA A 408 -17.37 12.75 -4.87
C ALA A 408 -17.94 14.18 -4.71
N ARG A 409 -19.04 14.44 -5.41
CA ARG A 409 -20.00 15.51 -5.11
C ARG A 409 -21.16 14.91 -4.31
N ALA A 410 -21.44 15.45 -3.13
CA ALA A 410 -22.54 15.04 -2.28
C ALA A 410 -23.71 16.03 -2.43
N GLU A 411 -24.90 15.49 -2.69
CA GLU A 411 -26.16 16.23 -2.74
C GLU A 411 -27.05 15.73 -1.60
N VAL A 412 -27.26 16.57 -0.59
CA VAL A 412 -28.07 16.25 0.60
C VAL A 412 -29.40 16.97 0.49
N THR A 413 -30.48 16.23 0.31
CA THR A 413 -31.84 16.78 0.28
C THR A 413 -32.46 16.70 1.67
N LEU A 414 -32.89 17.83 2.20
CA LEU A 414 -33.60 17.92 3.48
C LEU A 414 -35.10 17.65 3.29
N LYS A 415 -35.80 17.30 4.37
CA LYS A 415 -37.26 17.11 4.42
C LYS A 415 -38.04 18.36 4.01
N SER A 416 -37.43 19.55 4.14
CA SER A 416 -37.98 20.83 3.64
C SER A 416 -37.96 20.96 2.12
N GLY A 417 -37.18 20.14 1.42
CA GLY A 417 -36.86 20.26 0.00
C GLY A 417 -35.60 21.09 -0.31
N GLU A 418 -34.97 21.69 0.70
CA GLU A 418 -33.66 22.33 0.53
C GLU A 418 -32.59 21.30 0.15
N VAL A 419 -31.69 21.68 -0.77
CA VAL A 419 -30.58 20.82 -1.21
C VAL A 419 -29.25 21.48 -0.85
N ILE A 420 -28.46 20.80 -0.03
CA ILE A 420 -27.11 21.21 0.34
C ILE A 420 -26.13 20.42 -0.54
N ILE A 421 -25.34 21.16 -1.33
CA ILE A 421 -24.34 20.58 -2.24
C ILE A 421 -22.94 20.96 -1.78
N ASP A 422 -22.04 19.98 -1.84
CA ASP A 422 -20.60 20.16 -1.66
C ASP A 422 -19.82 19.07 -2.41
N GLU A 423 -18.55 19.31 -2.72
CA GLU A 423 -17.71 18.33 -3.41
C GLU A 423 -16.26 18.36 -2.95
N LEU A 424 -15.60 17.21 -3.01
CA LEU A 424 -14.18 17.09 -2.70
C LEU A 424 -13.51 16.13 -3.68
N ALA A 425 -12.53 16.62 -4.43
CA ALA A 425 -11.87 15.86 -5.48
C ALA A 425 -10.85 14.84 -4.95
N VAL A 426 -10.06 15.24 -3.96
CA VAL A 426 -9.02 14.44 -3.31
C VAL A 426 -9.11 14.65 -1.79
N ALA A 427 -8.70 13.64 -1.01
CA ALA A 427 -8.75 13.71 0.44
C ALA A 427 -7.85 14.82 0.98
N ASP A 428 -8.13 15.31 2.19
CA ASP A 428 -7.36 16.41 2.77
C ASP A 428 -5.88 16.05 2.90
N ALA A 429 -5.58 14.81 3.29
CA ALA A 429 -4.23 14.27 3.47
C ALA A 429 -3.45 13.97 2.18
N HIS A 430 -4.10 14.02 1.01
CA HIS A 430 -3.45 13.78 -0.28
C HIS A 430 -2.35 14.84 -0.56
N PRO A 431 -1.27 14.54 -1.31
CA PRO A 431 -0.25 15.53 -1.69
C PRO A 431 -0.80 16.81 -2.33
N LEU A 432 -1.94 16.69 -3.03
CA LEU A 432 -2.68 17.80 -3.64
C LEU A 432 -3.94 18.21 -2.84
N GLY A 433 -4.09 17.71 -1.62
CA GLY A 433 -5.22 17.98 -0.73
C GLY A 433 -5.09 19.29 0.05
N ALA A 434 -6.09 19.61 0.86
CA ALA A 434 -6.12 20.83 1.66
C ALA A 434 -5.13 20.81 2.84
N ARG A 435 -4.76 19.62 3.32
CA ARG A 435 -3.81 19.41 4.43
C ARG A 435 -2.94 18.18 4.15
N PRO A 436 -2.01 18.27 3.16
CA PRO A 436 -1.08 17.17 2.88
C PRO A 436 -0.33 16.79 4.16
N PHE A 437 -0.19 15.49 4.42
CA PHE A 437 0.50 15.03 5.62
C PHE A 437 1.98 15.42 5.61
N THR A 438 2.40 16.10 6.66
CA THR A 438 3.80 16.35 7.02
C THR A 438 4.20 15.46 8.20
N ARG A 439 5.47 15.52 8.62
CA ARG A 439 6.02 14.72 9.74
C ARG A 439 5.13 14.71 10.98
N GLU A 440 4.58 15.86 11.37
CA GLU A 440 3.73 15.98 12.55
C GLU A 440 2.48 15.07 12.46
N GLN A 441 1.84 15.02 11.30
CA GLN A 441 0.65 14.18 11.10
C GLN A 441 1.00 12.69 11.10
N TYR A 442 2.15 12.29 10.55
CA TYR A 442 2.61 10.89 10.64
C TYR A 442 2.93 10.48 12.07
N ILE A 443 3.57 11.36 12.86
CA ILE A 443 3.82 11.13 14.29
C ILE A 443 2.50 11.01 15.06
N ALA A 444 1.55 11.91 14.81
CA ALA A 444 0.24 11.88 15.46
C ALA A 444 -0.52 10.58 15.11
N LYS A 445 -0.46 10.14 13.84
CA LYS A 445 -1.03 8.85 13.41
C LYS A 445 -0.36 7.67 14.12
N PHE A 446 0.97 7.66 14.21
CA PHE A 446 1.70 6.63 14.97
C PHE A 446 1.25 6.57 16.42
N ARG A 447 1.25 7.70 17.13
CA ARG A 447 0.81 7.74 18.54
C ARG A 447 -0.63 7.26 18.71
N THR A 448 -1.52 7.65 17.79
CA THR A 448 -2.93 7.22 17.83
C THR A 448 -3.08 5.72 17.63
N LEU A 449 -2.35 5.14 16.69
CA LEU A 449 -2.42 3.71 16.37
C LEU A 449 -1.62 2.82 17.32
N ALA A 450 -0.64 3.40 18.01
CA ALA A 450 0.16 2.73 19.03
C ALA A 450 -0.43 2.83 20.44
N ASP A 451 -1.44 3.67 20.66
CA ASP A 451 -2.06 3.88 21.97
C ASP A 451 -2.65 2.57 22.54
N GLY A 452 -2.31 2.28 23.80
CA GLY A 452 -2.68 1.02 24.46
C GLY A 452 -2.04 -0.26 23.91
N VAL A 453 -1.15 -0.14 22.92
CA VAL A 453 -0.46 -1.26 22.24
C VAL A 453 1.06 -1.22 22.45
N VAL A 454 1.71 -0.09 22.13
CA VAL A 454 3.14 0.12 22.34
C VAL A 454 3.31 1.05 23.54
N GLU A 455 4.18 0.71 24.48
CA GLU A 455 4.42 1.56 25.66
C GLU A 455 4.97 2.93 25.24
N SER A 456 4.58 4.00 25.93
CA SER A 456 4.96 5.37 25.54
C SER A 456 6.47 5.57 25.44
N ALA A 457 7.26 4.95 26.33
CA ALA A 457 8.71 5.02 26.27
C ALA A 457 9.28 4.35 25.00
N GLU A 458 8.68 3.24 24.56
CA GLU A 458 9.07 2.56 23.32
C GLU A 458 8.62 3.33 22.08
N GLN A 459 7.45 3.98 22.13
CA GLN A 459 7.02 4.92 21.09
C GLN A 459 8.02 6.06 20.92
N ASP A 460 8.43 6.68 22.03
CA ASP A 460 9.38 7.79 22.02
C ASP A 460 10.76 7.33 21.51
N ARG A 461 11.26 6.17 21.97
CA ARG A 461 12.51 5.57 21.44
C ARG A 461 12.46 5.38 19.94
N PHE A 462 11.41 4.74 19.42
CA PHE A 462 11.26 4.52 17.98
C PHE A 462 11.22 5.84 17.21
N LEU A 463 10.44 6.82 17.69
CA LEU A 463 10.34 8.13 17.07
C LEU A 463 11.68 8.90 17.07
N ASP A 464 12.46 8.81 18.14
CA ASP A 464 13.78 9.47 18.20
C ASP A 464 14.79 8.84 17.22
N VAL A 465 14.72 7.52 17.02
CA VAL A 465 15.58 6.80 16.08
C VAL A 465 15.15 7.04 14.64
N VAL A 466 13.88 6.82 14.31
CA VAL A 466 13.39 6.89 12.92
C VAL A 466 13.55 8.28 12.31
N GLN A 467 13.44 9.34 13.12
CA GLN A 467 13.60 10.70 12.63
C GLN A 467 15.03 11.00 12.14
N ARG A 468 16.02 10.21 12.56
CA ARG A 468 17.40 10.25 12.09
C ARG A 468 17.75 9.06 11.21
N ALA A 469 16.76 8.42 10.57
CA ALA A 469 16.97 7.16 9.84
C ALA A 469 18.09 7.22 8.80
N GLY A 470 18.29 8.35 8.10
CA GLY A 470 19.38 8.52 7.14
C GLY A 470 20.79 8.61 7.77
N GLU A 471 20.87 8.96 9.05
CA GLU A 471 22.12 9.13 9.81
C GLU A 471 22.54 7.85 10.56
N LEU A 472 21.67 6.83 10.60
CA LEU A 472 21.93 5.60 11.34
C LEU A 472 23.14 4.86 10.77
N SER A 473 24.01 4.40 11.67
CA SER A 473 25.15 3.56 11.37
C SER A 473 24.72 2.12 11.12
N ALA A 474 25.65 1.32 10.57
CA ALA A 474 25.50 -0.13 10.49
C ALA A 474 25.21 -0.72 11.88
N GLY A 475 24.16 -1.56 11.97
CA GLY A 475 23.73 -2.21 13.23
C GLY A 475 22.64 -1.46 14.00
N GLU A 476 22.43 -0.17 13.74
CA GLU A 476 21.39 0.63 14.41
C GLU A 476 19.99 0.41 13.80
N LEU A 477 19.89 -0.17 12.60
CA LEU A 477 18.61 -0.36 11.90
C LEU A 477 17.63 -1.32 12.60
N SER A 478 18.10 -2.13 13.55
CA SER A 478 17.22 -2.99 14.38
C SER A 478 16.25 -2.17 15.24
N GLU A 479 16.63 -0.94 15.57
CA GLU A 479 15.85 0.01 16.36
C GLU A 479 14.66 0.62 15.59
N LEU A 480 14.56 0.39 14.26
CA LEU A 480 13.45 0.82 13.40
C LEU A 480 12.21 -0.11 13.48
N THR A 481 12.12 -0.93 14.52
CA THR A 481 10.92 -1.70 14.88
C THR A 481 10.58 -1.46 16.34
N CYS A 482 9.32 -1.71 16.72
CA CYS A 482 8.86 -1.60 18.11
C CYS A 482 8.62 -2.99 18.70
N THR A 483 8.86 -3.13 20.00
CA THR A 483 8.41 -4.29 20.80
C THR A 483 7.15 -3.97 21.60
N VAL A 484 6.39 -4.99 22.03
CA VAL A 484 5.21 -4.81 22.88
C VAL A 484 5.23 -5.80 24.05
N SER A 485 4.43 -5.53 25.09
CA SER A 485 4.36 -6.41 26.26
C SER A 485 3.70 -7.76 25.93
N ALA A 486 4.03 -8.78 26.72
CA ALA A 486 3.40 -10.10 26.60
C ALA A 486 1.87 -10.05 26.80
N GLU A 487 1.37 -9.08 27.59
CA GLU A 487 -0.06 -8.87 27.79
C GLU A 487 -0.75 -8.43 26.49
N VAL A 488 -0.13 -7.51 25.75
CA VAL A 488 -0.66 -7.05 24.45
C VAL A 488 -0.71 -8.20 23.45
N LEU A 489 0.33 -9.02 23.38
CA LEU A 489 0.36 -10.21 22.51
C LEU A 489 -0.69 -11.26 22.92
N ALA A 490 -0.97 -11.40 24.22
CA ALA A 490 -1.94 -12.35 24.74
C ALA A 490 -3.41 -11.97 24.45
N ARG A 491 -3.68 -10.72 24.05
CA ARG A 491 -5.02 -10.28 23.60
C ARG A 491 -5.39 -10.85 22.23
N ALA A 492 -4.40 -11.31 21.45
CA ALA A 492 -4.65 -11.90 20.13
C ALA A 492 -5.46 -13.20 20.24
N PRO A 493 -6.37 -13.46 19.28
CA PRO A 493 -7.11 -14.72 19.26
C PRO A 493 -6.16 -15.91 19.10
N LYS A 494 -6.41 -16.98 19.86
CA LYS A 494 -5.64 -18.22 19.73
C LYS A 494 -5.87 -18.83 18.35
N SER A 495 -4.77 -19.16 17.68
CA SER A 495 -4.80 -19.93 16.44
C SER A 495 -4.40 -21.39 16.69
N PRO A 496 -4.88 -22.33 15.88
CA PRO A 496 -4.31 -23.68 15.82
C PRO A 496 -2.82 -23.64 15.47
N ASN A 497 -2.09 -24.68 15.87
CA ASN A 497 -0.68 -24.83 15.49
C ASN A 497 -0.53 -24.99 13.97
N GLY A 498 0.53 -24.41 13.42
CA GLY A 498 0.94 -24.61 12.03
C GLY A 498 1.81 -25.86 11.86
N LEU A 499 2.55 -25.92 10.75
CA LEU A 499 3.51 -27.00 10.49
C LEU A 499 4.76 -26.94 11.39
N PHE A 500 5.05 -25.79 11.98
CA PHE A 500 6.25 -25.52 12.79
C PHE A 500 5.89 -25.15 14.22
#